data_AF-A0A9X1S3C4-F1
#
_entry.id   AF-A0A9X1S3C4-F1
#
_cell.length_a   1.000
_cell.length_b   1.000
_cell.length_c   1.000
_cell.angle_alpha   90.00
_cell.angle_beta   90.00
_cell.angle_gamma   90.00
#
_symmetry.space_group_name_H-M   'P 1'
#
loop_
_entity.id
_entity.type
_entity.pdbx_description
1 polymer ?
#
loop_
_entity_poly.entity_id
_entity_poly.type
_entity_poly.pdbx_seq_one_letter_code
_entity_poly.pdbx_strand_id
1 'polypeptide(L)'
;MGTNKRYGDRLTELSLERQANGGRRPLVLPKEAHGPDRMLMQKPGIPVWAWVTWDDGTTERIATIAQSWNDRVVDVRVPGGWAIVWRSAVTHRSHAEN
;
A
#
# COMPACT_ATOMS: atom_id res chain seq x y z
N MET A 1 -3.78 9.83 -29.05
CA MET A 1 -4.36 10.09 -27.71
C MET A 1 -3.66 9.16 -26.73
N GLY A 2 -2.64 9.66 -26.04
CA GLY A 2 -1.65 8.83 -25.33
C GLY A 2 -2.18 8.31 -24.00
N THR A 3 -2.31 7.00 -23.86
CA THR A 3 -2.67 6.33 -22.60
C THR A 3 -1.49 6.47 -21.64
N ASN A 4 -1.69 7.17 -20.53
CA ASN A 4 -0.69 7.47 -19.50
C ASN A 4 -0.28 6.18 -18.74
N LYS A 5 0.50 5.33 -19.40
CA LYS A 5 0.96 4.00 -18.96
C LYS A 5 2.26 4.07 -18.14
N ARG A 6 2.57 5.21 -17.52
CA ARG A 6 3.90 5.49 -16.93
C ARG A 6 4.04 5.18 -15.42
N TYR A 7 2.95 4.91 -14.72
CA TYR A 7 3.00 4.80 -13.24
C TYR A 7 3.10 3.37 -12.69
N GLY A 8 2.90 2.34 -13.53
CA GLY A 8 2.95 0.93 -13.09
C GLY A 8 4.36 0.34 -13.00
N ASP A 9 5.26 0.70 -13.91
CA ASP A 9 6.54 -0.02 -14.04
C ASP A 9 7.56 0.33 -12.95
N ARG A 10 7.74 1.61 -12.58
CA ARG A 10 8.78 2.02 -11.61
C ARG A 10 8.54 1.61 -10.15
N LEU A 11 7.29 1.38 -9.76
CA LEU A 11 6.96 0.92 -8.39
C LEU A 11 7.20 -0.59 -8.22
N THR A 12 7.11 -1.32 -9.34
CA THR A 12 7.36 -2.76 -9.38
C THR A 12 8.85 -3.04 -9.13
N GLU A 13 9.74 -2.23 -9.69
CA GLU A 13 11.20 -2.44 -9.66
C GLU A 13 11.80 -2.30 -8.23
N LEU A 14 11.49 -1.21 -7.51
CA LEU A 14 11.91 -1.01 -6.11
C LEU A 14 11.31 -2.03 -5.13
N SER A 15 10.12 -2.56 -5.45
CA SER A 15 9.46 -3.59 -4.64
C SER A 15 10.01 -5.00 -4.93
N LEU A 16 10.39 -5.28 -6.19
CA LEU A 16 11.03 -6.52 -6.65
C LEU A 16 12.44 -6.67 -6.06
N GLU A 17 13.23 -5.60 -6.04
CA GLU A 17 14.59 -5.63 -5.46
C GLU A 17 14.57 -5.90 -3.94
N ARG A 18 13.56 -5.40 -3.21
CA ARG A 18 13.36 -5.75 -1.79
C ARG A 18 12.78 -7.15 -1.59
N GLN A 19 12.01 -7.66 -2.56
CA GLN A 19 11.46 -9.02 -2.53
C GLN A 19 12.57 -10.10 -2.52
N ALA A 20 13.75 -9.77 -3.06
CA ALA A 20 14.92 -10.64 -3.03
C ALA A 20 15.60 -10.73 -1.64
N ASN A 21 15.30 -9.82 -0.70
CA ASN A 21 16.02 -9.72 0.59
C ASN A 21 15.33 -10.39 1.80
N GLY A 22 14.34 -11.24 1.57
CA GLY A 22 13.94 -12.26 2.55
C GLY A 22 12.57 -12.05 3.19
N GLY A 23 11.61 -12.91 2.79
CA GLY A 23 10.64 -13.60 3.65
C GLY A 23 9.67 -12.84 4.57
N ARG A 24 9.83 -11.53 4.80
CA ARG A 24 9.06 -10.78 5.79
C ARG A 24 7.62 -10.66 5.36
N ARG A 25 6.70 -11.07 6.23
CA ARG A 25 5.27 -10.95 6.01
C ARG A 25 4.77 -9.66 6.65
N PRO A 26 3.97 -8.86 5.94
CA PRO A 26 3.33 -7.72 6.58
C PRO A 26 2.36 -8.23 7.67
N LEU A 27 2.35 -7.56 8.81
CA LEU A 27 1.27 -7.73 9.76
C LEU A 27 0.04 -7.03 9.22
N VAL A 28 -1.05 -7.80 9.15
CA VAL A 28 -2.33 -7.33 8.63
C VAL A 28 -3.24 -7.06 9.82
N LEU A 29 -3.91 -5.90 9.80
CA LEU A 29 -4.94 -5.62 10.80
C LEU A 29 -6.05 -6.69 10.76
N PRO A 30 -6.60 -7.06 11.93
CA PRO A 30 -7.66 -8.05 12.01
C PRO A 30 -8.96 -7.50 11.41
N LYS A 31 -9.87 -8.38 10.98
CA LYS A 31 -11.09 -7.97 10.24
C LYS A 31 -11.98 -7.02 11.06
N GLU A 32 -11.94 -7.15 12.37
CA GLU A 32 -12.67 -6.33 13.34
C GLU A 32 -12.26 -4.85 13.24
N ALA A 33 -11.02 -4.57 12.82
CA ALA A 33 -10.51 -3.20 12.65
C ALA A 33 -11.10 -2.48 11.43
N HIS A 34 -11.71 -3.21 10.48
CA HIS A 34 -12.33 -2.60 9.30
C HIS A 34 -13.57 -1.80 9.68
N GLY A 35 -14.27 -2.17 10.76
CA GLY A 35 -15.56 -1.60 11.09
C GLY A 35 -16.70 -2.10 10.18
N PRO A 36 -17.89 -1.51 10.29
CA PRO A 36 -19.09 -1.96 9.56
C PRO A 36 -19.07 -1.56 8.07
N ASP A 37 -18.25 -0.57 7.71
CA ASP A 37 -18.25 0.01 6.37
C ASP A 37 -17.49 -0.87 5.38
N ARG A 38 -18.10 -1.04 4.19
CA ARG A 38 -17.50 -1.82 3.10
C ARG A 38 -16.27 -1.12 2.55
N MET A 39 -15.26 -1.90 2.17
CA MET A 39 -14.11 -1.38 1.43
C MET A 39 -14.54 -1.00 0.01
N LEU A 40 -14.28 0.25 -0.36
CA LEU A 40 -14.46 0.75 -1.72
C LEU A 40 -13.20 0.41 -2.51
N MET A 41 -13.36 -0.35 -3.60
CA MET A 41 -12.28 -0.62 -4.53
C MET A 41 -12.07 0.57 -5.46
N GLN A 42 -10.82 0.92 -5.74
CA GLN A 42 -10.49 1.88 -6.79
C GLN A 42 -9.56 1.29 -7.83
N LYS A 43 -9.89 1.53 -9.11
CA LYS A 43 -9.09 1.15 -10.27
C LYS A 43 -8.96 2.37 -11.22
N PRO A 44 -7.75 2.79 -11.60
CA PRO A 44 -6.45 2.32 -11.09
C PRO A 44 -6.25 2.73 -9.62
N GLY A 45 -5.46 1.95 -8.86
CA GLY A 45 -5.20 2.25 -7.44
C GLY A 45 -4.41 3.55 -7.22
N ILE A 46 -4.46 4.11 -6.01
CA ILE A 46 -3.83 5.40 -5.66
C ILE A 46 -2.38 5.19 -5.20
N PRO A 47 -1.40 5.92 -5.76
CA PRO A 47 -0.06 5.95 -5.19
C PRO A 47 -0.04 6.63 -3.81
N VAL A 48 0.43 5.91 -2.80
CA VAL A 48 0.48 6.38 -1.41
C VAL A 48 1.81 6.03 -0.77
N TRP A 49 2.12 6.74 0.31
CA TRP A 49 3.05 6.24 1.31
C TRP A 49 2.26 5.53 2.40
N ALA A 50 2.67 4.32 2.76
CA ALA A 50 2.06 3.57 3.86
C ALA A 50 3.13 3.19 4.89
N TRP A 51 2.82 3.35 6.17
CA TRP A 51 3.56 2.72 7.25
C TRP A 51 3.09 1.29 7.42
N VAL A 52 4.00 0.34 7.27
CA VAL A 52 3.73 -1.10 7.35
C VAL A 52 4.59 -1.69 8.45
N THR A 53 3.95 -2.43 9.35
CA THR A 53 4.64 -3.23 10.35
C THR A 53 4.81 -4.65 9.83
N TRP A 54 6.00 -5.20 10.01
CA TRP A 54 6.38 -6.54 9.57
C TRP A 54 6.30 -7.53 10.75
N ASP A 55 6.31 -8.82 10.45
CA ASP A 55 6.30 -9.91 11.43
C ASP A 55 7.51 -9.91 12.38
N ASP A 56 8.63 -9.31 11.97
CA ASP A 56 9.81 -9.08 12.81
C ASP A 56 9.68 -7.88 13.77
N GLY A 57 8.52 -7.20 13.78
CA GLY A 57 8.23 -6.03 14.61
C GLY A 57 8.76 -4.71 14.04
N THR A 58 9.49 -4.72 12.93
CA THR A 58 9.96 -3.50 12.26
C THR A 58 8.79 -2.76 11.65
N THR A 59 8.77 -1.43 11.74
CA THR A 59 7.78 -0.58 11.06
C THR A 59 8.49 0.35 10.07
N GLU A 60 8.10 0.28 8.79
CA GLU A 60 8.73 1.06 7.72
C GLU A 60 7.71 1.83 6.89
N ARG A 61 8.10 3.01 6.42
CA ARG A 61 7.34 3.77 5.43
C ARG A 61 7.76 3.35 4.04
N ILE A 62 6.81 2.83 3.26
CA ILE A 62 7.07 2.35 1.89
C ILE A 62 6.21 3.08 0.87
N ALA A 63 6.74 3.21 -0.35
CA ALA A 63 5.97 3.67 -1.51
C ALA A 63 5.14 2.50 -2.04
N THR A 64 3.82 2.66 -2.11
CA THR A 64 2.90 1.59 -2.48
C THR A 64 1.66 2.14 -3.23
N ILE A 65 0.76 1.25 -3.61
CA ILE A 65 -0.52 1.53 -4.25
C ILE A 65 -1.63 1.04 -3.32
N ALA A 66 -2.54 1.95 -2.96
CA ALA A 66 -3.80 1.62 -2.29
C ALA A 66 -4.81 1.10 -3.32
N GLN A 67 -5.37 -0.09 -3.08
CA GLN A 67 -6.32 -0.75 -3.98
C GLN A 67 -7.77 -0.64 -3.50
N SER A 68 -7.97 -0.64 -2.18
CA SER A 68 -9.27 -0.42 -1.57
C SER A 68 -9.13 0.27 -0.23
N TRP A 69 -10.19 0.95 0.22
CA TRP A 69 -10.20 1.59 1.54
C TRP A 69 -11.63 1.78 2.06
N ASN A 70 -11.78 2.05 3.34
CA ASN A 70 -12.99 2.62 3.92
C ASN A 70 -12.62 3.82 4.82
N ASP A 71 -13.50 4.17 5.76
CA ASP A 71 -13.28 5.26 6.71
C ASP A 71 -12.08 5.01 7.66
N ARG A 72 -11.78 3.73 7.96
CA ARG A 72 -10.78 3.33 8.97
C ARG A 72 -9.50 2.76 8.39
N VAL A 73 -9.59 1.92 7.35
CA VAL A 73 -8.48 1.11 6.85
C VAL A 73 -8.26 1.28 5.35
N VAL A 74 -7.04 0.98 4.93
CA VAL A 74 -6.59 0.99 3.54
C VAL A 74 -5.88 -0.32 3.24
N ASP A 75 -6.27 -0.96 2.15
CA ASP A 75 -5.62 -2.12 1.57
C ASP A 75 -4.53 -1.65 0.59
N VAL A 76 -3.27 -1.98 0.92
CA VAL A 76 -2.09 -1.57 0.17
C VAL A 76 -1.28 -2.77 -0.30
N ARG A 77 -0.69 -2.64 -1.50
CA ARG A 77 0.14 -3.70 -2.09
C ARG A 77 1.58 -3.59 -1.64
N VAL A 78 2.11 -4.59 -0.95
CA VAL A 78 3.45 -4.51 -0.34
C VAL A 78 4.33 -5.66 -0.81
N PRO A 79 5.67 -5.57 -0.68
CA PRO A 79 6.52 -6.74 -0.84
C PRO A 79 6.04 -7.87 0.08
N GLY A 80 5.86 -9.07 -0.46
CA GLY A 80 5.34 -10.23 0.29
C GLY A 80 3.81 -10.39 0.29
N GLY A 81 3.04 -9.48 -0.32
CA GLY A 81 1.60 -9.67 -0.53
C GLY A 81 0.79 -8.37 -0.47
N TRP A 82 -0.18 -8.34 0.45
CA TRP A 82 -1.03 -7.19 0.73
C TRP A 82 -1.04 -6.94 2.24
N ALA A 83 -1.26 -5.69 2.62
CA ALA A 83 -1.36 -5.28 4.01
C ALA A 83 -2.57 -4.38 4.19
N ILE A 84 -3.26 -4.56 5.31
CA ILE A 84 -4.34 -3.67 5.73
C ILE A 84 -3.78 -2.81 6.84
N VAL A 85 -3.75 -1.50 6.60
CA VAL A 85 -3.20 -0.50 7.50
C VAL A 85 -4.28 0.50 7.87
N TRP A 86 -4.12 1.17 9.01
CA TRP A 86 -5.00 2.28 9.37
C TRP A 86 -4.88 3.39 8.33
N ARG A 87 -6.00 4.08 8.06
CA ARG A 87 -6.02 5.22 7.15
C ARG A 87 -5.08 6.34 7.61
N SER A 88 -4.91 6.52 8.92
CA SER A 88 -3.95 7.46 9.51
C SER A 88 -2.49 7.09 9.26
N ALA A 89 -2.20 5.82 8.95
CA ALA A 89 -0.88 5.33 8.60
C ALA A 89 -0.55 5.53 7.11
N VAL A 90 -1.47 6.12 6.34
CA VAL A 90 -1.34 6.34 4.90
C VAL A 90 -1.35 7.83 4.59
N THR A 91 -0.45 8.26 3.71
CA THR A 91 -0.43 9.63 3.18
C THR A 91 -0.42 9.58 1.67
N HIS A 92 -1.16 10.49 1.02
CA HIS A 92 -1.12 10.59 -0.43
C HIS A 92 0.29 10.93 -0.88
N ARG A 93 0.76 10.22 -1.89
CA ARG A 93 1.97 10.63 -2.60
C ARG A 93 1.56 11.69 -3.61
N SER A 94 1.34 12.92 -3.13
CA SER A 94 1.21 14.07 -4.03
C SER A 94 2.49 14.14 -4.85
N HIS A 95 2.36 14.03 -6.17
CA HIS A 95 3.39 14.49 -7.07
C HIS A 95 3.54 15.97 -6.72
N ALA A 96 4.67 16.38 -6.16
CA ALA A 96 5.03 17.78 -6.23
C ALA A 96 5.11 18.08 -7.74
N GLU A 97 4.06 18.69 -8.26
CA GLU A 97 4.15 19.44 -9.50
C GLU A 97 5.05 20.62 -9.17
N ASN A 98 6.22 20.59 -9.81
CA ASN A 98 7.15 21.68 -10.12
C ASN A 98 6.94 23.02 -9.37
#